data_AF-A0A0D2IR68-F1
#
_entry.id   AF-A0A0D2IR68-F1
#
_cell.length_a   1.000
_cell.length_b   1.000
_cell.length_c   1.000
_cell.angle_alpha   90.00
_cell.angle_beta   90.00
_cell.angle_gamma   90.00
#
_symmetry.space_group_name_H-M   'P 1'
#
loop_
_entity.id
_entity.type
_entity.pdbx_description
1 polymer ?
#
loop_
_entity_poly.entity_id
_entity_poly.type
_entity_poly.pdbx_seq_one_letter_code
_entity_poly.pdbx_strand_id
1 'polypeptide(L)'
;MPTCSGAAQVFGCLPELLFRSPSSTQTLRVVAVDIAAIDSKPDILHVLRVKLARRNAKLGSSTFGFVQNTVDTTLNLIDDSIRRQWPETIKRDTITVPPVPLYKVSDQLLLKNSHSILDNTWGRSQKAFTYSITPYTPPSSARVVLAERKLPEASIFTRTEDILFCLVDFELWVEECLSSWLAANMSTSSASSSLAGLMQKYYAMAKKKYQSRVEQMSVMLLTLFELWVALDSIVSTIHPLLYAYPPEFSVELFEPLLLRNRTELERLSKIEHHIRSRQSRCPSNNPSLSADPSPEYFAVRFYDQSSDLQNSRTRVEQDAHQAWRAKFQMWERKKRDFDILMKQVEEMECGIFTPRRVDRHGKQYVGRPRHDKFCRKCAKEKSAKNIDISKHEWPLPEDETMCKAVIFELVPPESIVSWRDATFFLLHDMGRDRNITGLPSKQVLLSYVPLEKCVQRKNRRVTLTSSVKPVIQLHYL
;
A
#
# COMPACT_ATOMS: atom_id res chain seq x y z
N MET A 1 6.87 -11.41 27.03
CA MET A 1 6.72 -11.21 28.48
C MET A 1 7.43 -12.34 29.22
N PRO A 2 8.53 -12.12 29.97
CA PRO A 2 8.98 -13.09 30.95
C PRO A 2 8.19 -12.91 32.23
N THR A 3 7.78 -14.03 32.79
CA THR A 3 6.83 -14.21 33.88
C THR A 3 7.37 -13.67 35.20
N CYS A 4 6.69 -12.66 35.77
CA CYS A 4 6.82 -12.28 37.19
C CYS A 4 6.20 -13.37 38.08
N SER A 5 6.74 -14.57 38.10
CA SER A 5 6.23 -15.67 38.94
C SER A 5 7.04 -15.87 40.23
N GLY A 6 8.29 -15.38 40.31
CA GLY A 6 9.14 -15.56 41.50
C GLY A 6 8.82 -14.60 42.65
N ALA A 7 8.48 -13.34 42.36
CA ALA A 7 8.28 -12.34 43.40
C ALA A 7 7.04 -12.62 44.25
N ALA A 8 5.95 -13.10 43.65
CA ALA A 8 4.70 -13.35 44.36
C ALA A 8 4.80 -14.48 45.40
N GLN A 9 5.66 -15.47 45.17
CA GLN A 9 5.86 -16.60 46.10
C GLN A 9 6.63 -16.20 47.36
N VAL A 10 7.53 -15.21 47.29
CA VAL A 10 8.27 -14.73 48.46
C VAL A 10 7.40 -13.86 49.37
N PHE A 11 6.47 -13.07 48.80
CA PHE A 11 5.64 -12.15 49.58
C PHE A 11 4.44 -12.82 50.30
N GLY A 12 4.08 -14.06 49.95
CA GLY A 12 3.00 -14.80 50.61
C GLY A 12 3.35 -15.31 52.02
N CYS A 13 4.64 -15.56 52.32
CA CYS A 13 5.08 -16.15 53.60
C CYS A 13 5.66 -15.14 54.60
N LEU A 14 5.72 -13.85 54.26
CA LEU A 14 6.29 -12.81 55.13
C LEU A 14 5.53 -12.56 56.46
N PRO A 15 4.21 -12.78 56.59
CA PRO A 15 3.52 -12.58 57.87
C PRO A 15 3.86 -13.65 58.93
N GLU A 16 4.17 -14.89 58.51
CA GLU A 16 4.35 -16.02 59.44
C GLU A 16 5.76 -16.14 60.02
N LEU A 17 6.79 -15.62 59.34
CA LEU A 17 8.18 -15.69 59.80
C LEU A 17 8.56 -14.61 60.82
N LEU A 18 7.70 -13.61 61.06
CA LEU A 18 7.98 -12.49 61.96
C LEU A 18 7.73 -12.78 63.44
N PHE A 19 7.14 -13.93 63.80
CA PHE A 19 6.67 -14.20 65.17
C PHE A 19 7.29 -15.42 65.89
N ARG A 20 8.37 -16.03 65.38
CA ARG A 20 9.07 -17.12 66.10
C ARG A 20 10.59 -16.90 66.17
N SER A 21 11.09 -16.75 67.39
CA SER A 21 12.47 -16.98 67.87
C SER A 21 13.53 -15.86 67.69
N PRO A 22 14.50 -15.69 68.63
CA PRO A 22 15.47 -14.59 68.68
C PRO A 22 16.64 -14.70 67.67
N SER A 23 16.50 -15.52 66.61
CA SER A 23 17.52 -15.72 65.56
C SER A 23 17.24 -14.86 64.30
N SER A 24 16.48 -13.79 64.43
CA SER A 24 15.89 -13.02 63.31
C SER A 24 16.82 -11.97 62.68
N THR A 25 17.88 -11.55 63.36
CA THR A 25 18.84 -10.54 62.87
C THR A 25 19.67 -11.01 61.68
N GLN A 26 19.95 -12.32 61.60
CA GLN A 26 20.74 -12.89 60.51
C GLN A 26 19.90 -13.12 59.25
N THR A 27 18.64 -13.56 59.41
CA THR A 27 17.67 -13.76 58.32
C THR A 27 17.20 -12.44 57.69
N LEU A 28 17.05 -11.37 58.48
CA LEU A 28 16.69 -10.04 57.96
C LEU A 28 17.83 -9.36 57.20
N ARG A 29 19.09 -9.58 57.61
CA ARG A 29 20.27 -9.14 56.84
C ARG A 29 20.34 -9.82 55.47
N VAL A 30 19.98 -11.10 55.38
CA VAL A 30 19.93 -11.84 54.11
C VAL A 30 18.88 -11.24 53.17
N VAL A 31 17.68 -10.90 53.66
CA VAL A 31 16.64 -10.26 52.82
C VAL A 31 17.05 -8.87 52.32
N ALA A 32 17.70 -8.05 53.16
CA ALA A 32 18.17 -6.72 52.76
C ALA A 32 19.32 -6.78 51.75
N VAL A 33 20.22 -7.76 51.89
CA VAL A 33 21.33 -8.01 50.95
C VAL A 33 20.82 -8.60 49.64
N ASP A 34 19.85 -9.51 49.68
CA ASP A 34 19.26 -10.14 48.47
C ASP A 34 18.47 -9.14 47.61
N ILE A 35 17.80 -8.14 48.23
CA ILE A 35 17.09 -7.08 47.49
C ILE A 35 18.08 -6.15 46.76
N ALA A 36 19.24 -5.86 47.36
CA ALA A 36 20.28 -5.02 46.76
C ALA A 36 21.19 -5.77 45.77
N ALA A 37 21.30 -7.09 45.89
CA ALA A 37 22.05 -7.95 44.98
C ALA A 37 21.33 -8.23 43.65
N ILE A 38 20.01 -8.00 43.58
CA ILE A 38 19.25 -8.07 42.34
C ILE A 38 19.44 -6.73 41.61
N ASP A 39 20.22 -6.78 40.53
CA ASP A 39 20.50 -5.67 39.60
C ASP A 39 19.18 -5.15 38.97
N SER A 40 18.49 -4.31 39.72
CA SER A 40 17.14 -3.83 39.41
C SER A 40 17.23 -2.38 38.91
N LYS A 41 16.45 -2.08 37.86
CA LYS A 41 16.43 -0.77 37.20
C LYS A 41 16.20 0.37 38.22
N PRO A 42 16.79 1.57 38.02
CA PRO A 42 16.67 2.71 38.94
C PRO A 42 15.22 3.02 39.35
N ASP A 43 14.28 2.91 38.40
CA ASP A 43 12.86 3.18 38.62
C ASP A 43 12.23 2.21 39.65
N ILE A 44 12.64 0.94 39.62
CA ILE A 44 12.16 -0.10 40.54
C ILE A 44 12.71 0.16 41.93
N LEU A 45 14.01 0.48 42.03
CA LEU A 45 14.67 0.85 43.27
C LEU A 45 14.03 2.08 43.91
N HIS A 46 13.70 3.10 43.12
CA HIS A 46 13.00 4.29 43.59
C HIS A 46 11.59 3.97 44.12
N VAL A 47 10.80 3.17 43.39
CA VAL A 47 9.48 2.74 43.86
C VAL A 47 9.57 1.94 45.15
N LEU A 48 10.58 1.07 45.27
CA LEU A 48 10.80 0.25 46.46
C LEU A 48 11.17 1.12 47.66
N ARG A 49 12.08 2.08 47.49
CA ARG A 49 12.44 3.11 48.48
C ARG A 49 11.21 3.84 49.00
N VAL A 50 10.37 4.38 48.11
CA VAL A 50 9.17 5.14 48.48
C VAL A 50 8.17 4.26 49.23
N LYS A 51 7.95 3.02 48.79
CA LYS A 51 7.03 2.08 49.45
C LYS A 51 7.54 1.67 50.84
N LEU A 52 8.83 1.41 50.98
CA LEU A 52 9.45 1.03 52.24
C LEU A 52 9.41 2.18 53.25
N ALA A 53 9.81 3.39 52.83
CA ALA A 53 9.74 4.59 53.65
C ALA A 53 8.30 4.91 54.09
N ARG A 54 7.33 4.79 53.17
CA ARG A 54 5.91 5.02 53.49
C ARG A 54 5.35 3.97 54.43
N ARG A 55 5.75 2.69 54.31
CA ARG A 55 5.36 1.63 55.25
C ARG A 55 5.97 1.87 56.63
N ASN A 56 7.23 2.27 56.70
CA ASN A 56 7.88 2.63 57.96
C ASN A 56 7.15 3.79 58.66
N ALA A 57 6.82 4.85 57.91
CA ALA A 57 6.06 5.98 58.43
C ALA A 57 4.65 5.59 58.93
N LYS A 58 4.00 4.60 58.30
CA LYS A 58 2.69 4.08 58.73
C LYS A 58 2.75 3.26 60.02
N LEU A 59 3.85 2.56 60.27
CA LEU A 59 4.01 1.75 61.49
C LEU A 59 4.24 2.62 62.73
N GLY A 60 4.66 3.87 62.54
CA GLY A 60 4.73 4.90 63.58
C GLY A 60 5.60 4.50 64.78
N SER A 61 5.25 5.01 65.97
CA SER A 61 5.98 4.76 67.22
C SER A 61 5.83 3.33 67.78
N SER A 62 4.95 2.51 67.20
CA SER A 62 4.76 1.10 67.58
C SER A 62 5.71 0.12 66.88
N THR A 63 6.69 0.64 66.13
CA THR A 63 7.66 -0.19 65.39
C THR A 63 8.81 -0.63 66.29
N PHE A 64 9.14 -1.91 66.30
CA PHE A 64 10.31 -2.42 67.02
C PHE A 64 11.62 -1.86 66.44
N GLY A 65 12.58 -1.50 67.29
CA GLY A 65 13.84 -0.87 66.86
C GLY A 65 14.68 -1.69 65.86
N PHE A 66 14.59 -3.03 65.91
CA PHE A 66 15.27 -3.88 64.94
C PHE A 66 14.68 -3.76 63.53
N VAL A 67 13.37 -3.50 63.42
CA VAL A 67 12.67 -3.28 62.14
C VAL A 67 13.06 -1.93 61.56
N GLN A 68 13.11 -0.88 62.38
CA GLN A 68 13.59 0.45 61.96
C GLN A 68 15.02 0.37 61.43
N ASN A 69 15.94 -0.26 62.17
CA ASN A 69 17.33 -0.38 61.75
C ASN A 69 17.48 -1.16 60.42
N THR A 70 16.66 -2.20 60.24
CA THR A 70 16.65 -2.96 58.98
C THR A 70 16.13 -2.12 57.81
N VAL A 71 15.06 -1.36 58.03
CA VAL A 71 14.51 -0.43 57.03
C VAL A 71 15.53 0.63 56.65
N ASP A 72 16.16 1.27 57.63
CA ASP A 72 17.15 2.33 57.39
C ASP A 72 18.38 1.80 56.64
N THR A 73 18.87 0.62 57.02
CA THR A 73 19.95 -0.07 56.30
C THR A 73 19.56 -0.35 54.86
N THR A 74 18.33 -0.82 54.62
CA THR A 74 17.84 -1.13 53.27
C THR A 74 17.66 0.14 52.43
N LEU A 75 17.15 1.23 53.02
CA LEU A 75 17.01 2.53 52.34
C LEU A 75 18.38 3.09 51.93
N ASN A 76 19.38 3.00 52.82
CA ASN A 76 20.73 3.45 52.53
C ASN A 76 21.37 2.64 51.39
N LEU A 77 21.22 1.31 51.39
CA LEU A 77 21.71 0.44 50.31
C LEU A 77 21.06 0.78 48.95
N ILE A 78 19.76 1.07 48.95
CA ILE A 78 19.04 1.49 47.74
C ILE A 78 19.55 2.84 47.26
N ASP A 79 19.73 3.81 48.16
CA ASP A 79 20.25 5.14 47.82
C ASP A 79 21.67 5.07 47.26
N ASP A 80 22.54 4.22 47.81
CA ASP A 80 23.89 3.98 47.30
C ASP A 80 23.90 3.28 45.94
N SER A 81 22.96 2.36 45.70
CA SER A 81 22.80 1.70 44.41
C SER A 81 22.33 2.69 43.33
N ILE A 82 21.29 3.49 43.63
CA ILE A 82 20.79 4.52 42.71
C ILE A 82 21.89 5.55 42.39
N ARG A 83 22.65 6.01 43.40
CA ARG A 83 23.77 6.94 43.20
C ARG A 83 24.86 6.37 42.30
N ARG A 84 25.15 5.06 42.38
CA ARG A 84 26.13 4.39 41.50
C ARG A 84 25.63 4.26 40.06
N GLN A 85 24.34 3.98 39.85
CA GLN A 85 23.75 3.84 38.51
C GLN A 85 23.50 5.19 37.81
N TRP A 86 23.44 6.29 38.57
CA TRP A 86 23.09 7.62 38.06
C TRP A 86 24.05 8.16 36.98
N PRO A 87 25.40 8.09 37.14
CA PRO A 87 26.33 8.58 36.12
C PRO A 87 26.25 7.79 34.81
N GLU A 88 26.02 6.47 34.89
CA GLU A 88 25.86 5.62 33.71
C GLU A 88 24.58 5.95 32.95
N THR A 89 23.48 6.17 33.69
CA THR A 89 22.19 6.60 33.13
C THR A 89 22.31 7.97 32.46
N ILE A 90 22.95 8.94 33.13
CA ILE A 90 23.22 10.25 32.53
C ILE A 90 24.04 10.08 31.26
N LYS A 91 25.14 9.32 31.29
CA LYS A 91 26.01 9.14 30.12
C LYS A 91 25.26 8.48 28.95
N ARG A 92 24.41 7.49 29.22
CA ARG A 92 23.55 6.83 28.23
C ARG A 92 22.53 7.80 27.61
N ASP A 93 21.95 8.65 28.43
CA ASP A 93 20.86 9.57 28.02
C ASP A 93 21.36 10.97 27.65
N THR A 94 22.66 11.23 27.75
CA THR A 94 23.31 12.43 27.22
C THR A 94 23.35 12.33 25.71
N ILE A 95 22.23 12.65 25.08
CA ILE A 95 22.15 12.84 23.65
C ILE A 95 22.62 14.26 23.37
N THR A 96 23.68 14.40 22.56
CA THR A 96 24.06 15.72 22.04
C THR A 96 23.00 16.10 21.03
N VAL A 97 22.02 16.90 21.45
CA VAL A 97 21.03 17.46 20.53
C VAL A 97 21.78 18.42 19.62
N PRO A 98 21.88 18.16 18.30
CA PRO A 98 22.52 19.12 17.40
C PRO A 98 21.77 20.45 17.50
N PRO A 99 22.49 21.59 17.56
CA PRO A 99 21.83 22.88 17.62
C PRO A 99 20.92 23.00 16.40
N VAL A 100 19.62 23.15 16.65
CA VAL A 100 18.66 23.39 15.60
C VAL A 100 19.09 24.68 14.90
N PRO A 101 19.32 24.68 13.58
CA PRO A 101 19.65 25.90 12.86
C PRO A 101 18.49 26.91 12.99
N LEU A 102 18.60 27.80 13.97
CA LEU A 102 17.61 28.84 14.27
C LEU A 102 17.35 29.78 13.08
N TYR A 103 18.29 29.85 12.13
CA TYR A 103 18.09 30.63 10.90
C TYR A 103 16.95 30.13 9.99
N LYS A 104 16.38 28.94 10.24
CA LYS A 104 15.17 28.44 9.56
C LYS A 104 13.92 28.42 10.45
N VAL A 105 14.07 28.60 11.76
CA VAL A 105 12.95 28.56 12.70
C VAL A 105 12.70 29.98 13.15
N SER A 106 11.75 30.64 12.48
CA SER A 106 11.25 31.94 12.89
C SER A 106 11.00 31.95 14.41
N ASP A 107 11.72 32.82 15.11
CA ASP A 107 11.57 33.16 16.53
C ASP A 107 10.12 33.54 16.87
N GLN A 108 9.34 33.83 15.84
CA GLN A 108 7.91 33.97 15.85
C GLN A 108 7.27 32.63 15.43
N LEU A 109 7.23 31.66 16.35
CA LEU A 109 6.21 30.61 16.29
C LEU A 109 4.86 31.27 16.60
N LEU A 110 4.35 32.03 15.64
CA LEU A 110 3.03 32.63 15.71
C LEU A 110 2.01 31.50 15.64
N LEU A 111 1.54 31.11 16.82
CA LEU A 111 0.41 30.23 17.03
C LEU A 111 -0.90 30.95 16.63
N LYS A 112 -0.99 31.41 15.37
CA LYS A 112 -2.05 32.29 14.85
C LYS A 112 -3.47 31.75 15.10
N ASN A 113 -3.60 30.43 15.20
CA ASN A 113 -4.87 29.73 15.37
C ASN A 113 -5.05 29.10 16.75
N SER A 114 -4.11 29.28 17.68
CA SER A 114 -4.16 28.63 18.99
C SER A 114 -4.71 29.52 20.09
N HIS A 115 -4.95 30.81 19.82
CA HIS A 115 -5.48 31.77 20.79
C HIS A 115 -6.79 31.27 21.42
N SER A 116 -7.73 30.80 20.60
CA SER A 116 -9.01 30.26 21.11
C SER A 116 -8.83 29.02 21.98
N ILE A 117 -7.87 28.15 21.67
CA ILE A 117 -7.56 26.96 22.46
C ILE A 117 -6.93 27.36 23.79
N LEU A 118 -5.98 28.29 23.77
CA LEU A 118 -5.28 28.80 24.95
C LEU A 118 -6.21 29.59 25.87
N ASP A 119 -7.09 30.43 25.32
CA ASP A 119 -8.13 31.11 26.10
C ASP A 119 -9.10 30.12 26.74
N ASN A 120 -9.46 29.06 26.01
CA ASN A 120 -10.35 28.03 26.53
C ASN A 120 -9.68 27.20 27.64
N THR A 121 -8.40 26.85 27.51
CA THR A 121 -7.66 26.13 28.56
C THR A 121 -7.41 27.02 29.77
N TRP A 122 -7.06 28.29 29.55
CA TRP A 122 -6.87 29.29 30.60
C TRP A 122 -8.18 29.61 31.33
N GLY A 123 -9.28 29.81 30.59
CA GLY A 123 -10.60 30.02 31.18
C GLY A 123 -11.11 28.80 31.96
N ARG A 124 -10.72 27.57 31.55
CA ARG A 124 -11.00 26.35 32.33
C ARG A 124 -10.16 26.26 33.60
N SER A 125 -8.88 26.63 33.56
CA SER A 125 -8.01 26.56 34.74
C SER A 125 -8.39 27.54 35.84
N GLN A 126 -9.00 28.68 35.47
CA GLN A 126 -9.49 29.68 36.42
C GLN A 126 -10.83 29.31 37.07
N LYS A 127 -11.57 28.35 36.54
CA LYS A 127 -12.83 27.88 37.13
C LYS A 127 -12.55 26.71 38.05
N ALA A 128 -13.04 26.80 39.30
CA ALA A 128 -13.04 25.65 40.20
C ALA A 128 -13.87 24.52 39.57
N PHE A 129 -13.20 23.45 39.14
CA PHE A 129 -13.85 22.28 38.56
C PHE A 129 -13.94 21.18 39.62
N THR A 130 -15.15 20.88 40.06
CA THR A 130 -15.40 19.73 40.93
C THR A 130 -15.49 18.49 40.05
N TYR A 131 -14.56 17.55 40.20
CA TYR A 131 -14.66 16.26 39.54
C TYR A 131 -15.90 15.53 40.03
N SER A 132 -16.91 15.43 39.16
CA SER A 132 -17.97 14.45 39.30
C SER A 132 -17.35 13.07 39.09
N ILE A 133 -17.05 12.37 40.20
CA ILE A 133 -16.64 10.97 40.14
C ILE A 133 -17.91 10.17 39.89
N THR A 134 -18.29 10.06 38.62
CA THR A 134 -19.24 9.03 38.21
C THR A 134 -18.48 7.70 38.14
N PRO A 135 -19.02 6.61 38.72
CA PRO A 135 -18.47 5.29 38.49
C PRO A 135 -18.64 4.95 37.00
N TYR A 136 -17.57 5.13 36.24
CA TYR A 136 -17.48 4.73 34.85
C TYR A 136 -16.91 3.31 34.79
N THR A 137 -17.73 2.35 34.40
CA THR A 137 -17.26 1.02 34.03
C THR A 137 -17.02 1.04 32.53
N PRO A 138 -15.76 0.97 32.05
CA PRO A 138 -15.51 0.93 30.62
C PRO A 138 -16.17 -0.33 30.04
N PRO A 139 -16.85 -0.21 28.88
CA PRO A 139 -17.36 -1.39 28.19
C PRO A 139 -16.19 -2.32 27.85
N SER A 140 -16.28 -3.58 28.25
CA SER A 140 -15.30 -4.61 27.90
C SER A 140 -15.78 -5.37 26.68
N SER A 141 -15.03 -5.27 25.58
CA SER A 141 -15.24 -6.10 24.39
C SER A 141 -14.16 -7.17 24.31
N ALA A 142 -14.53 -8.35 23.81
CA ALA A 142 -13.57 -9.42 23.57
C ALA A 142 -12.60 -9.01 22.45
N ARG A 143 -11.30 -9.29 22.64
CA ARG A 143 -10.25 -9.08 21.63
C ARG A 143 -10.39 -10.09 20.50
N VAL A 144 -9.93 -9.73 19.30
CA VAL A 144 -9.89 -10.67 18.17
C VAL A 144 -8.70 -11.59 18.35
N VAL A 145 -8.95 -12.90 18.34
CA VAL A 145 -7.89 -13.91 18.41
C VAL A 145 -7.34 -14.14 17.00
N LEU A 146 -6.10 -13.69 16.77
CA LEU A 146 -5.37 -13.87 15.52
C LEU A 146 -4.26 -14.92 15.71
N ALA A 147 -4.09 -15.80 14.72
CA ALA A 147 -3.07 -16.84 14.78
C ALA A 147 -1.71 -16.30 14.32
N GLU A 148 -0.63 -16.63 15.04
CA GLU A 148 0.71 -16.08 14.80
C GLU A 148 1.27 -16.39 13.39
N ARG A 149 0.97 -17.57 12.84
CA ARG A 149 1.53 -18.05 11.56
C ARG A 149 0.54 -18.04 10.40
N LYS A 150 -0.63 -17.43 10.57
CA LYS A 150 -1.63 -17.31 9.50
C LYS A 150 -1.92 -15.84 9.25
N LEU A 151 -1.88 -15.43 7.98
CA LEU A 151 -2.28 -14.09 7.60
C LEU A 151 -3.75 -13.87 7.99
N PRO A 152 -4.09 -12.77 8.71
CA PRO A 152 -5.47 -12.47 9.05
C PRO A 152 -6.34 -12.30 7.81
N GLU A 153 -7.53 -12.87 7.84
CA GLU A 153 -8.50 -12.71 6.75
C GLU A 153 -9.13 -11.31 6.81
N ALA A 154 -9.34 -10.66 5.66
CA ALA A 154 -9.93 -9.33 5.62
C ALA A 154 -11.34 -9.22 6.23
N SER A 155 -12.01 -10.36 6.46
CA SER A 155 -13.30 -10.44 7.14
C SER A 155 -13.24 -9.96 8.60
N ILE A 156 -12.05 -9.90 9.22
CA ILE A 156 -11.91 -9.36 10.58
C ILE A 156 -12.43 -7.93 10.69
N PHE A 157 -12.36 -7.15 9.62
CA PHE A 157 -12.81 -5.75 9.63
C PHE A 157 -14.32 -5.58 9.43
N THR A 158 -15.06 -6.67 9.18
CA THR A 158 -16.51 -6.64 8.93
C THR A 158 -17.34 -7.41 9.95
N ARG A 159 -16.70 -8.22 10.81
CA ARG A 159 -17.39 -9.18 11.69
C ARG A 159 -17.76 -8.66 13.07
N THR A 160 -17.18 -7.55 13.51
CA THR A 160 -17.32 -7.05 14.88
C THR A 160 -18.12 -5.76 14.94
N GLU A 161 -18.81 -5.57 16.06
CA GLU A 161 -19.56 -4.34 16.34
C GLU A 161 -18.61 -3.14 16.55
N ASP A 162 -17.40 -3.37 17.08
CA ASP A 162 -16.37 -2.33 17.21
C ASP A 162 -15.12 -2.62 16.37
N ILE A 163 -15.11 -1.98 15.20
CA ILE A 163 -14.00 -1.96 14.25
C ILE A 163 -12.69 -1.50 14.90
N LEU A 164 -12.72 -0.66 15.95
CA LEU A 164 -11.49 -0.15 16.58
C LEU A 164 -10.62 -1.28 17.11
N PHE A 165 -11.20 -2.24 17.84
CA PHE A 165 -10.46 -3.37 18.39
C PHE A 165 -9.85 -4.23 17.29
N CYS A 166 -10.56 -4.44 16.18
CA CYS A 166 -10.01 -5.22 15.07
C CYS A 166 -8.83 -4.54 14.38
N LEU A 167 -8.85 -3.21 14.25
CA LEU A 167 -7.74 -2.47 13.69
C LEU A 167 -6.52 -2.55 14.63
N VAL A 168 -6.72 -2.31 15.93
CA VAL A 168 -5.64 -2.37 16.93
C VAL A 168 -5.07 -3.78 17.07
N ASP A 169 -5.91 -4.82 17.10
CA ASP A 169 -5.45 -6.21 17.17
C ASP A 169 -4.73 -6.64 15.88
N PHE A 170 -5.15 -6.13 14.72
CA PHE A 170 -4.43 -6.34 13.47
C PHE A 170 -3.07 -5.64 13.46
N GLU A 171 -2.99 -4.40 13.93
CA GLU A 171 -1.74 -3.64 14.05
C GLU A 171 -0.77 -4.33 15.02
N LEU A 172 -1.27 -4.87 16.13
CA LEU A 172 -0.48 -5.65 17.09
C LEU A 172 0.00 -6.96 16.45
N TRP A 173 -0.84 -7.65 15.67
CA TRP A 173 -0.42 -8.83 14.92
C TRP A 173 0.66 -8.50 13.90
N VAL A 174 0.58 -7.36 13.21
CA VAL A 174 1.65 -6.92 12.29
C VAL A 174 2.96 -6.71 13.04
N GLU A 175 2.92 -6.05 14.20
CA GLU A 175 4.09 -5.82 15.03
C GLU A 175 4.74 -7.11 15.54
N GLU A 176 3.94 -8.06 16.03
CA GLU A 176 4.46 -9.25 16.73
C GLU A 176 4.65 -10.47 15.83
N CYS A 177 3.84 -10.62 14.78
CA CYS A 177 3.69 -11.89 14.03
C CYS A 177 4.07 -11.80 12.55
N LEU A 178 4.10 -10.61 11.92
CA LEU A 178 4.33 -10.48 10.47
C LEU A 178 5.66 -11.10 10.03
N SER A 179 6.73 -10.92 10.82
CA SER A 179 8.06 -11.46 10.53
C SER A 179 8.07 -13.00 10.50
N SER A 180 7.40 -13.63 11.46
CA SER A 180 7.24 -15.09 11.54
C SER A 180 6.42 -15.64 10.39
N TRP A 181 5.33 -14.94 10.04
CA TRP A 181 4.53 -15.30 8.86
C TRP A 181 5.31 -15.15 7.56
N LEU A 182 6.06 -14.06 7.40
CA LEU A 182 6.88 -13.78 6.23
C LEU A 182 7.91 -14.88 6.01
N ALA A 183 8.64 -15.28 7.06
CA ALA A 183 9.64 -16.35 6.99
C ALA A 183 9.06 -17.68 6.47
N ALA A 184 7.80 -17.97 6.77
CA ALA A 184 7.11 -19.17 6.30
C ALA A 184 6.56 -19.07 4.86
N ASN A 185 6.43 -17.86 4.30
CA ASN A 185 5.73 -17.60 3.03
C ASN A 185 6.60 -16.89 1.97
N MET A 186 7.91 -16.72 2.21
CA MET A 186 8.83 -16.00 1.32
C MET A 186 8.79 -16.47 -0.16
N SER A 187 8.59 -17.77 -0.39
CA SER A 187 8.60 -18.36 -1.74
C SER A 187 7.20 -18.57 -2.32
N THR A 188 6.15 -18.16 -1.62
CA THR A 188 4.76 -18.45 -1.99
C THR A 188 4.17 -17.30 -2.80
N SER A 189 3.99 -17.49 -4.11
CA SER A 189 3.48 -16.42 -5.00
C SER A 189 2.10 -15.88 -4.58
N SER A 190 1.17 -16.74 -4.16
CA SER A 190 -0.18 -16.32 -3.74
C SER A 190 -0.22 -15.52 -2.43
N ALA A 191 0.87 -15.54 -1.64
CA ALA A 191 1.00 -14.72 -0.46
C ALA A 191 1.05 -13.22 -0.83
N SER A 192 1.64 -12.88 -1.97
CA SER A 192 1.74 -11.49 -2.44
C SER A 192 0.37 -10.86 -2.74
N SER A 193 -0.51 -11.57 -3.45
CA SER A 193 -1.86 -11.09 -3.78
C SER A 193 -2.76 -11.04 -2.54
N SER A 194 -2.63 -12.00 -1.63
CA SER A 194 -3.34 -12.00 -0.35
C SER A 194 -2.97 -10.79 0.53
N LEU A 195 -1.66 -10.48 0.59
CA LEU A 195 -1.14 -9.36 1.36
C LEU A 195 -1.56 -8.01 0.77
N ALA A 196 -1.47 -7.84 -0.55
CA ALA A 196 -1.92 -6.65 -1.24
C ALA A 196 -3.44 -6.41 -1.04
N GLY A 197 -4.25 -7.46 -1.10
CA GLY A 197 -5.69 -7.38 -0.80
C GLY A 197 -5.97 -6.98 0.64
N LEU A 198 -5.21 -7.53 1.60
CA LEU A 198 -5.34 -7.19 3.02
C LEU A 198 -4.99 -5.72 3.29
N MET A 199 -3.91 -5.21 2.69
CA MET A 199 -3.51 -3.79 2.79
C MET A 199 -4.64 -2.85 2.37
N GLN A 200 -5.29 -3.11 1.22
CA GLN A 200 -6.39 -2.28 0.73
C GLN A 200 -7.59 -2.30 1.68
N LYS A 201 -7.94 -3.48 2.22
CA LYS A 201 -9.06 -3.64 3.14
C LYS A 201 -8.79 -2.97 4.49
N TYR A 202 -7.59 -3.14 5.04
CA TYR A 202 -7.16 -2.46 6.25
C TYR A 202 -7.22 -0.94 6.09
N TYR A 203 -6.61 -0.39 5.03
CA TYR A 203 -6.64 1.06 4.78
C TYR A 203 -8.05 1.63 4.68
N ALA A 204 -8.94 0.99 3.92
CA ALA A 204 -10.30 1.48 3.73
C ALA A 204 -11.05 1.63 5.07
N MET A 205 -10.80 0.71 6.00
CA MET A 205 -11.44 0.70 7.32
C MET A 205 -10.72 1.62 8.31
N ALA A 206 -9.39 1.55 8.37
CA ALA A 206 -8.56 2.36 9.25
C ALA A 206 -8.68 3.85 8.93
N LYS A 207 -8.61 4.25 7.65
CA LYS A 207 -8.75 5.66 7.24
C LYS A 207 -10.06 6.27 7.71
N LYS A 208 -11.16 5.52 7.58
CA LYS A 208 -12.49 5.99 8.02
C LYS A 208 -12.56 6.11 9.54
N LYS A 209 -12.03 5.14 10.28
CA LYS A 209 -12.12 5.11 11.75
C LYS A 209 -11.13 6.08 12.43
N TYR A 210 -9.95 6.26 11.85
CA TYR A 210 -8.90 7.13 12.36
C TYR A 210 -8.95 8.56 11.81
N GLN A 211 -9.98 8.88 11.02
CA GLN A 211 -10.21 10.24 10.56
C GLN A 211 -10.17 11.22 11.75
N SER A 212 -9.41 12.31 11.58
CA SER A 212 -9.16 13.34 12.61
C SER A 212 -8.27 12.92 13.80
N ARG A 213 -7.68 11.70 13.78
CA ARG A 213 -6.73 11.22 14.79
C ARG A 213 -5.35 11.00 14.16
N VAL A 214 -4.56 12.07 14.09
CA VAL A 214 -3.27 12.10 13.39
C VAL A 214 -2.26 11.03 13.84
N GLU A 215 -2.27 10.67 15.12
CA GLU A 215 -1.37 9.64 15.67
C GLU A 215 -1.78 8.24 15.19
N GLN A 216 -3.09 7.95 15.20
CA GLN A 216 -3.63 6.68 14.69
C GLN A 216 -3.47 6.57 13.18
N MET A 217 -3.57 7.69 12.46
CA MET A 217 -3.21 7.73 11.04
C MET A 217 -1.73 7.44 10.81
N SER A 218 -0.84 7.91 11.69
CA SER A 218 0.60 7.62 11.61
C SER A 218 0.91 6.15 11.84
N VAL A 219 0.26 5.52 12.83
CA VAL A 219 0.35 4.06 13.08
C VAL A 219 -0.22 3.26 11.91
N MET A 220 -1.32 3.70 11.30
CA MET A 220 -1.88 3.08 10.11
C MET A 220 -0.92 3.09 8.93
N LEU A 221 -0.28 4.24 8.66
CA LEU A 221 0.73 4.36 7.62
C LEU A 221 1.93 3.46 7.92
N LEU A 222 2.44 3.48 9.16
CA LEU A 222 3.54 2.61 9.59
C LEU A 222 3.23 1.13 9.31
N THR A 223 2.04 0.69 9.69
CA THR A 223 1.56 -0.69 9.50
C THR A 223 1.44 -1.05 8.02
N LEU A 224 0.93 -0.13 7.17
CA LEU A 224 0.86 -0.33 5.72
C LEU A 224 2.25 -0.49 5.08
N PHE A 225 3.24 0.28 5.55
CA PHE A 225 4.60 0.17 5.05
C PHE A 225 5.31 -1.10 5.52
N GLU A 226 5.02 -1.62 6.71
CA GLU A 226 5.51 -2.95 7.13
C GLU A 226 4.94 -4.08 6.27
N LEU A 227 3.63 -4.03 5.97
CA LEU A 227 3.00 -4.97 5.04
C LEU A 227 3.61 -4.85 3.64
N TRP A 228 3.91 -3.63 3.18
CA TRP A 228 4.60 -3.42 1.92
C TRP A 228 6.03 -3.97 1.91
N VAL A 229 6.81 -3.79 3.00
CA VAL A 229 8.15 -4.39 3.11
C VAL A 229 8.08 -5.91 3.04
N ALA A 230 7.07 -6.54 3.66
CA ALA A 230 6.84 -7.98 3.54
C ALA A 230 6.47 -8.37 2.10
N LEU A 231 5.59 -7.62 1.43
CA LEU A 231 5.24 -7.83 0.02
C LEU A 231 6.48 -7.72 -0.89
N ASP A 232 7.25 -6.66 -0.72
CA ASP A 232 8.47 -6.37 -1.46
C ASP A 232 9.53 -7.47 -1.28
N SER A 233 9.67 -7.99 -0.05
CA SER A 233 10.58 -9.09 0.25
C SER A 233 10.18 -10.39 -0.44
N ILE A 234 8.89 -10.75 -0.42
CA ILE A 234 8.36 -11.94 -1.12
C ILE A 234 8.61 -11.79 -2.63
N VAL A 235 8.22 -10.66 -3.21
CA VAL A 235 8.26 -10.45 -4.65
C VAL A 235 9.70 -10.39 -5.14
N SER A 236 10.61 -9.75 -4.39
CA SER A 236 12.04 -9.71 -4.72
C SER A 236 12.71 -11.08 -4.56
N THR A 237 12.19 -11.95 -3.69
CA THR A 237 12.67 -13.33 -3.56
C THR A 237 12.23 -14.19 -4.75
N ILE A 238 10.98 -14.06 -5.18
CA ILE A 238 10.44 -14.78 -6.35
C ILE A 238 11.04 -14.25 -7.66
N HIS A 239 11.26 -12.94 -7.75
CA HIS A 239 11.80 -12.25 -8.93
C HIS A 239 13.01 -11.39 -8.56
N PRO A 240 14.22 -11.98 -8.47
CA PRO A 240 15.44 -11.27 -8.09
C PRO A 240 15.78 -10.06 -8.96
N LEU A 241 15.29 -10.01 -10.20
CA LEU A 241 15.45 -8.84 -11.08
C LEU A 241 14.93 -7.55 -10.44
N LEU A 242 13.92 -7.62 -9.56
CA LEU A 242 13.36 -6.46 -8.88
C LEU A 242 14.40 -5.71 -8.01
N TYR A 243 15.42 -6.41 -7.48
CA TYR A 243 16.51 -5.76 -6.72
C TYR A 243 17.32 -4.78 -7.55
N ALA A 244 17.35 -4.93 -8.88
CA ALA A 244 18.05 -4.02 -9.77
C ALA A 244 17.26 -2.72 -10.01
N TYR A 245 16.07 -2.55 -9.44
CA TYR A 245 15.21 -1.39 -9.68
C TYR A 245 14.85 -0.68 -8.37
N PRO A 246 14.57 0.64 -8.44
CA PRO A 246 14.29 1.42 -7.26
C PRO A 246 13.00 0.95 -6.57
N PRO A 247 12.91 1.03 -5.23
CA PRO A 247 11.70 0.68 -4.48
C PRO A 247 10.55 1.70 -4.61
N GLU A 248 10.73 2.77 -5.40
CA GLU A 248 9.80 3.91 -5.59
C GLU A 248 9.55 4.78 -4.35
N PHE A 249 10.08 4.41 -3.17
CA PHE A 249 9.98 5.18 -1.94
C PHE A 249 11.30 5.85 -1.56
N SER A 250 11.18 7.01 -0.92
CA SER A 250 12.27 7.73 -0.27
C SER A 250 12.07 7.73 1.23
N VAL A 251 13.15 7.71 2.01
CA VAL A 251 13.06 7.64 3.48
C VAL A 251 12.48 8.92 4.09
N GLU A 252 12.60 10.06 3.42
CA GLU A 252 12.04 11.35 3.82
C GLU A 252 10.51 11.32 3.87
N LEU A 253 9.87 10.33 3.23
CA LEU A 253 8.42 10.14 3.26
C LEU A 253 7.87 9.96 4.69
N PHE A 254 8.70 9.48 5.62
CA PHE A 254 8.27 9.14 6.98
C PHE A 254 8.50 10.25 8.00
N GLU A 255 9.19 11.34 7.64
CA GLU A 255 9.47 12.47 8.54
C GLU A 255 8.21 13.06 9.21
N PRO A 256 7.04 13.14 8.54
CA PRO A 256 5.84 13.70 9.15
C PRO A 256 5.11 12.76 10.12
N LEU A 257 5.56 11.50 10.31
CA LEU A 257 4.86 10.54 11.17
C LEU A 257 4.97 10.91 12.65
N LEU A 258 3.82 10.95 13.32
CA LEU A 258 3.70 11.20 14.76
C LEU A 258 3.83 9.87 15.52
N LEU A 259 5.06 9.43 15.77
CA LEU A 259 5.39 8.22 16.52
C LEU A 259 5.81 8.60 17.95
N ARG A 260 5.20 7.97 18.96
CA ARG A 260 5.29 8.40 20.36
C ARG A 260 6.18 7.52 21.23
N ASN A 261 6.31 6.26 20.86
CA ASN A 261 6.96 5.26 21.70
C ASN A 261 8.09 4.58 20.93
N ARG A 262 8.98 3.96 21.70
CA ARG A 262 10.21 3.38 21.17
C ARG A 262 9.94 2.27 20.17
N THR A 263 8.90 1.46 20.39
CA THR A 263 8.54 0.34 19.52
C THR A 263 8.12 0.82 18.13
N GLU A 264 7.31 1.89 18.04
CA GLU A 264 6.94 2.52 16.76
C GLU A 264 8.18 3.05 16.01
N LEU A 265 9.13 3.69 16.71
CA LEU A 265 10.38 4.17 16.10
C LEU A 265 11.29 3.02 15.62
N GLU A 266 11.36 1.92 16.38
CA GLU A 266 12.10 0.71 15.97
C GLU A 266 11.46 0.06 14.74
N ARG A 267 10.13 0.04 14.65
CA ARG A 267 9.39 -0.42 13.45
C ARG A 267 9.73 0.46 12.24
N LEU A 268 9.69 1.78 12.39
CA LEU A 268 10.06 2.72 11.33
C LEU A 268 11.51 2.51 10.87
N SER A 269 12.44 2.34 11.81
CA SER A 269 13.85 2.09 11.49
C SER A 269 14.07 0.85 10.61
N LYS A 270 13.30 -0.22 10.83
CA LYS A 270 13.34 -1.42 9.97
C LYS A 270 12.88 -1.13 8.54
N ILE A 271 11.81 -0.33 8.38
CA ILE A 271 11.28 0.06 7.07
C ILE A 271 12.31 0.91 6.32
N GLU A 272 12.88 1.93 6.98
CA GLU A 272 13.90 2.77 6.37
C GLU A 272 15.15 1.97 5.98
N HIS A 273 15.58 1.04 6.83
CA HIS A 273 16.72 0.17 6.54
C HIS A 273 16.45 -0.69 5.30
N HIS A 274 15.24 -1.24 5.16
CA HIS A 274 14.83 -2.00 3.99
C HIS A 274 14.90 -1.15 2.71
N ILE A 275 14.35 0.06 2.74
CA ILE A 275 14.36 0.98 1.59
C ILE A 275 15.79 1.36 1.21
N ARG A 276 16.65 1.74 2.19
CA ARG A 276 18.06 2.06 1.93
C ARG A 276 18.83 0.86 1.36
N SER A 277 18.57 -0.34 1.87
CA SER A 277 19.16 -1.59 1.37
C SER A 277 18.74 -1.90 -0.07
N ARG A 278 17.48 -1.61 -0.43
CA ARG A 278 17.00 -1.72 -1.80
C ARG A 278 17.62 -0.68 -2.73
N GLN A 279 17.70 0.57 -2.30
CA GLN A 279 18.32 1.64 -3.07
C GLN A 279 19.81 1.39 -3.32
N SER A 280 20.56 0.87 -2.33
CA SER A 280 22.00 0.60 -2.50
C SER A 280 22.31 -0.54 -3.46
N ARG A 281 21.35 -1.46 -3.69
CA ARG A 281 21.46 -2.55 -4.69
C ARG A 281 21.03 -2.13 -6.09
N CYS A 282 20.34 -1.00 -6.22
CA CYS A 282 19.86 -0.49 -7.49
C CYS A 282 20.96 0.31 -8.19
N PRO A 283 21.34 0.00 -9.44
CA PRO A 283 22.17 0.87 -10.25
C PRO A 283 21.51 2.24 -10.42
N SER A 284 22.28 3.32 -10.36
CA SER A 284 21.76 4.70 -10.39
C SER A 284 21.00 5.08 -11.68
N ASN A 285 21.14 4.29 -12.74
CA ASN A 285 20.58 4.60 -14.06
C ASN A 285 19.28 3.86 -14.38
N ASN A 286 18.86 2.88 -13.57
CA ASN A 286 17.65 2.12 -13.90
C ASN A 286 16.39 2.95 -13.64
N PRO A 287 15.45 3.00 -14.61
CA PRO A 287 14.25 3.81 -14.46
C PRO A 287 13.29 3.21 -13.43
N SER A 288 12.32 4.01 -13.00
CA SER A 288 11.17 3.55 -12.21
C SER A 288 10.43 2.40 -12.91
N LEU A 289 9.83 1.49 -12.16
CA LEU A 289 8.92 0.45 -12.68
C LEU A 289 7.63 1.03 -13.29
N SER A 290 7.38 2.32 -13.09
CA SER A 290 6.25 3.05 -13.69
C SER A 290 6.68 4.01 -14.80
N ALA A 291 7.94 3.96 -15.24
CA ALA A 291 8.44 4.78 -16.33
C ALA A 291 7.94 4.29 -17.71
N ASP A 292 8.10 5.14 -18.72
CA ASP A 292 7.84 4.76 -20.10
C ASP A 292 8.83 3.68 -20.58
N PRO A 293 8.43 2.79 -21.51
CA PRO A 293 9.31 1.73 -21.99
C PRO A 293 10.61 2.25 -22.59
N SER A 294 11.73 1.76 -22.06
CA SER A 294 13.09 1.95 -22.56
C SER A 294 13.84 0.61 -22.52
N PRO A 295 15.02 0.49 -23.16
CA PRO A 295 15.79 -0.76 -23.13
C PRO A 295 16.12 -1.25 -21.71
N GLU A 296 16.35 -0.32 -20.77
CA GLU A 296 16.63 -0.60 -19.36
C GLU A 296 15.38 -0.85 -18.52
N TYR A 297 14.17 -0.72 -19.09
CA TYR A 297 12.91 -0.88 -18.38
C TYR A 297 12.71 -2.33 -17.88
N PHE A 298 12.11 -2.47 -16.69
CA PHE A 298 11.92 -3.76 -16.03
C PHE A 298 11.25 -4.80 -16.92
N ALA A 299 10.16 -4.42 -17.59
CA ALA A 299 9.39 -5.32 -18.45
C ALA A 299 10.23 -5.90 -19.59
N VAL A 300 11.12 -5.07 -20.17
CA VAL A 300 11.99 -5.45 -21.29
C VAL A 300 13.04 -6.45 -20.82
N ARG A 301 13.75 -6.14 -19.72
CA ARG A 301 14.75 -7.05 -19.15
C ARG A 301 14.14 -8.34 -18.61
N PHE A 302 12.91 -8.28 -18.09
CA PHE A 302 12.17 -9.45 -17.64
C PHE A 302 11.78 -10.35 -18.82
N TYR A 303 11.30 -9.76 -19.93
CA TYR A 303 11.01 -10.48 -21.16
C TYR A 303 12.24 -11.24 -21.69
N ASP A 304 13.40 -10.59 -21.70
CA ASP A 304 14.64 -11.19 -22.20
C ASP A 304 15.07 -12.44 -21.42
N GLN A 305 14.65 -12.54 -20.16
CA GLN A 305 14.95 -13.68 -19.28
C GLN A 305 13.82 -14.74 -19.25
N SER A 306 12.68 -14.49 -19.90
CA SER A 306 11.48 -15.33 -19.78
C SER A 306 11.12 -16.01 -21.10
N SER A 307 11.34 -17.33 -21.16
CA SER A 307 10.88 -18.16 -22.28
C SER A 307 9.36 -18.13 -22.43
N ASP A 308 8.62 -18.02 -21.33
CA ASP A 308 7.15 -18.00 -21.34
C ASP A 308 6.60 -16.76 -22.03
N LEU A 309 7.23 -15.60 -21.82
CA LEU A 309 6.86 -14.37 -22.52
C LEU A 309 7.24 -14.42 -24.00
N GLN A 310 8.39 -15.01 -24.34
CA GLN A 310 8.80 -15.22 -25.75
C GLN A 310 7.85 -16.17 -26.49
N ASN A 311 7.40 -17.23 -25.82
CA ASN A 311 6.37 -18.14 -26.34
C ASN A 311 5.02 -17.41 -26.51
N SER A 312 4.67 -16.54 -25.56
CA SER A 312 3.46 -15.72 -25.63
C SER A 312 3.49 -14.76 -26.82
N ARG A 313 4.64 -14.10 -27.09
CA ARG A 313 4.83 -13.28 -28.31
C ARG A 313 4.63 -14.10 -29.56
N THR A 314 5.30 -15.26 -29.66
CA THR A 314 5.19 -16.15 -30.82
C THR A 314 3.73 -16.51 -31.12
N ARG A 315 2.94 -16.80 -30.08
CA ARG A 315 1.50 -17.08 -30.22
C ARG A 315 0.72 -15.87 -30.73
N VAL A 316 0.98 -14.69 -30.18
CA VAL A 316 0.33 -13.44 -30.64
C VAL A 316 0.65 -13.17 -32.11
N GLU A 317 1.90 -13.34 -32.53
CA GLU A 317 2.32 -13.15 -33.92
C GLU A 317 1.69 -14.18 -34.86
N GLN A 318 1.57 -15.44 -34.43
CA GLN A 318 0.86 -16.47 -35.19
C GLN A 318 -0.62 -16.13 -35.39
N ASP A 319 -1.31 -15.70 -34.33
CA ASP A 319 -2.71 -15.28 -34.38
C ASP A 319 -2.87 -14.04 -35.28
N ALA A 320 -1.93 -13.09 -35.20
CA ALA A 320 -1.89 -11.90 -36.04
C ALA A 320 -1.71 -12.25 -37.53
N HIS A 321 -0.79 -13.17 -37.86
CA HIS A 321 -0.61 -13.65 -39.23
C HIS A 321 -1.85 -14.38 -39.77
N GLN A 322 -2.54 -15.17 -38.93
CA GLN A 322 -3.79 -15.81 -39.34
C GLN A 322 -4.88 -14.77 -39.62
N ALA A 323 -5.03 -13.78 -38.74
CA ALA A 323 -5.98 -12.69 -38.93
C ALA A 323 -5.67 -11.87 -40.20
N TRP A 324 -4.39 -11.59 -40.45
CA TRP A 324 -3.94 -10.90 -41.66
C TRP A 324 -4.26 -11.72 -42.93
N ARG A 325 -3.93 -13.02 -42.95
CA ARG A 325 -4.26 -13.89 -44.10
C ARG A 325 -5.76 -13.96 -44.38
N ALA A 326 -6.58 -14.11 -43.35
CA ALA A 326 -8.03 -14.12 -43.48
C ALA A 326 -8.54 -12.78 -44.05
N LYS A 327 -7.97 -11.67 -43.58
CA LYS A 327 -8.31 -10.34 -44.06
C LYS A 327 -7.90 -10.12 -45.51
N PHE A 328 -6.71 -10.58 -45.88
CA PHE A 328 -6.19 -10.49 -47.24
C PHE A 328 -7.08 -11.27 -48.22
N GLN A 329 -7.46 -12.50 -47.88
CA GLN A 329 -8.40 -13.29 -48.69
C GLN A 329 -9.78 -12.62 -48.84
N MET A 330 -10.28 -11.98 -47.78
CA MET A 330 -11.51 -11.20 -47.83
C MET A 330 -11.37 -9.99 -48.74
N TRP A 331 -10.22 -9.30 -48.70
CA TRP A 331 -9.91 -8.17 -49.58
C TRP A 331 -9.83 -8.61 -51.04
N GLU A 332 -9.13 -9.70 -51.35
CA GLU A 332 -9.05 -10.24 -52.73
C GLU A 332 -10.43 -10.60 -53.28
N ARG A 333 -11.31 -11.19 -52.45
CA ARG A 333 -12.69 -11.49 -52.85
C ARG A 333 -13.47 -10.22 -53.16
N LYS A 334 -13.44 -9.24 -52.25
CA LYS A 334 -14.16 -7.97 -52.42
C LYS A 334 -13.64 -7.16 -53.61
N LYS A 335 -12.33 -7.17 -53.84
CA LYS A 335 -11.71 -6.54 -55.02
C LYS A 335 -12.20 -7.20 -56.31
N ARG A 336 -12.22 -8.54 -56.38
CA ARG A 336 -12.78 -9.26 -57.54
C ARG A 336 -14.25 -8.92 -57.78
N ASP A 337 -15.06 -8.88 -56.73
CA ASP A 337 -16.48 -8.51 -56.85
C ASP A 337 -16.65 -7.07 -57.34
N PHE A 338 -15.80 -6.15 -56.86
CA PHE A 338 -15.76 -4.76 -57.33
C PHE A 338 -15.38 -4.68 -58.82
N ASP A 339 -14.31 -5.35 -59.23
CA ASP A 339 -13.82 -5.35 -60.62
C ASP A 339 -14.88 -5.93 -61.57
N ILE A 340 -15.58 -7.00 -61.16
CA ILE A 340 -16.70 -7.59 -61.93
C ILE A 340 -17.85 -6.58 -62.07
N LEU A 341 -18.25 -5.91 -60.99
CA LEU A 341 -19.31 -4.91 -61.03
C LEU A 341 -18.93 -3.71 -61.90
N MET A 342 -17.69 -3.22 -61.80
CA MET A 342 -17.20 -2.08 -62.58
C MET A 342 -17.13 -2.40 -64.07
N LYS A 343 -16.65 -3.59 -64.44
CA LYS A 343 -16.68 -4.05 -65.83
C LYS A 343 -18.12 -4.08 -66.39
N GLN A 344 -19.08 -4.58 -65.61
CA GLN A 344 -20.49 -4.57 -66.01
C GLN A 344 -21.07 -3.15 -66.10
N VAL A 345 -20.58 -2.19 -65.32
CA VAL A 345 -20.99 -0.79 -65.39
C VAL A 345 -20.44 -0.12 -66.65
N GLU A 346 -19.21 -0.44 -67.05
CA GLU A 346 -18.58 0.03 -68.29
C GLU A 346 -19.34 -0.46 -69.53
N GLU A 347 -19.81 -1.71 -69.51
CA GLU A 347 -20.59 -2.34 -70.59
C GLU A 347 -22.04 -1.85 -70.67
N MET A 348 -22.54 -1.08 -69.69
CA MET A 348 -23.93 -0.61 -69.63
C MET A 348 -24.05 0.88 -69.94
N GLU A 349 -25.19 1.26 -70.50
CA GLU A 349 -25.61 2.66 -70.64
C GLU A 349 -26.72 3.02 -69.65
N CYS A 350 -26.79 4.30 -69.29
CA CYS A 350 -27.87 4.79 -68.46
C CYS A 350 -29.17 4.82 -69.26
N GLY A 351 -30.21 4.15 -68.76
CA GLY A 351 -31.57 4.29 -69.30
C GLY A 351 -32.06 5.74 -69.17
N ILE A 352 -32.49 6.31 -70.30
CA ILE A 352 -33.14 7.63 -70.36
C ILE A 352 -34.60 7.41 -70.76
N PHE A 353 -35.52 8.00 -70.00
CA PHE A 353 -36.95 7.96 -70.26
C PHE A 353 -37.51 9.38 -70.42
N THR A 354 -38.37 9.57 -71.41
CA THR A 354 -39.04 10.84 -71.68
C THR A 354 -40.50 10.76 -71.24
N PRO A 355 -40.91 11.46 -70.17
CA PRO A 355 -42.28 11.41 -69.68
C PRO A 355 -43.25 12.04 -70.67
N ARG A 356 -44.22 11.26 -71.13
CA ARG A 356 -45.35 11.74 -71.93
C ARG A 356 -46.58 11.88 -71.04
N ARG A 357 -47.20 13.05 -71.05
CA ARG A 357 -48.48 13.32 -70.39
C ARG A 357 -49.42 14.01 -71.36
N VAL A 358 -50.71 13.88 -71.15
CA VAL A 358 -51.73 14.69 -71.85
C VAL A 358 -52.14 15.78 -70.88
N ASP A 359 -52.13 17.04 -71.33
CA ASP A 359 -52.61 18.15 -70.51
C ASP A 359 -54.14 18.16 -70.42
N ARG A 360 -54.69 19.08 -69.62
CA ARG A 360 -56.15 19.19 -69.38
C ARG A 360 -56.95 19.55 -70.63
N HIS A 361 -56.29 19.94 -71.72
CA HIS A 361 -56.89 20.35 -72.98
C HIS A 361 -56.63 19.34 -74.11
N GLY A 362 -56.16 18.12 -73.77
CA GLY A 362 -55.93 17.06 -74.75
C GLY A 362 -54.61 17.20 -75.53
N LYS A 363 -53.75 18.17 -75.21
CA LYS A 363 -52.47 18.36 -75.89
C LYS A 363 -51.41 17.42 -75.31
N GLN A 364 -50.69 16.72 -76.18
CA GLN A 364 -49.56 15.89 -75.75
C GLN A 364 -48.41 16.77 -75.26
N TYR A 365 -48.09 16.65 -73.97
CA TYR A 365 -46.90 17.21 -73.37
C TYR A 365 -45.80 16.14 -73.36
N VAL A 366 -44.70 16.42 -74.07
CA VAL A 366 -43.46 15.65 -73.99
C VAL A 366 -42.52 16.39 -73.04
N GLY A 367 -42.26 15.80 -71.87
CA GLY A 367 -41.31 16.36 -70.91
C GLY A 367 -39.87 16.22 -71.38
N ARG A 368 -38.93 16.84 -70.65
CA ARG A 368 -37.49 16.66 -70.91
C ARG A 368 -37.05 15.22 -70.64
N PRO A 369 -36.06 14.66 -71.37
CA PRO A 369 -35.47 13.35 -71.06
C PRO A 369 -34.99 13.32 -69.60
N ARG A 370 -35.32 12.26 -68.88
CA ARG A 370 -34.93 12.06 -67.48
C ARG A 370 -34.22 10.72 -67.33
N HIS A 371 -33.29 10.66 -66.40
CA HIS A 371 -32.66 9.42 -66.01
C HIS A 371 -33.69 8.47 -65.37
N ASP A 372 -33.63 7.19 -65.72
CA ASP A 372 -34.50 6.18 -65.13
C ASP A 372 -34.24 6.05 -63.62
N LYS A 373 -35.31 6.10 -62.82
CA LYS A 373 -35.23 5.92 -61.36
C LYS A 373 -34.73 4.52 -60.97
N PHE A 374 -34.89 3.53 -61.85
CA PHE A 374 -34.47 2.14 -61.64
C PHE A 374 -33.29 1.76 -62.52
N CYS A 375 -32.44 2.73 -62.89
CA CYS A 375 -31.29 2.48 -63.75
C CYS A 375 -30.36 1.40 -63.16
N ARG A 376 -30.23 0.29 -63.89
CA ARG A 376 -29.39 -0.85 -63.51
C ARG A 376 -27.91 -0.48 -63.41
N LYS A 377 -27.41 0.40 -64.30
CA LYS A 377 -26.03 0.90 -64.27
C LYS A 377 -25.74 1.61 -62.95
N CYS A 378 -26.55 2.61 -62.59
CA CYS A 378 -26.37 3.36 -61.35
C CYS A 378 -26.59 2.49 -60.11
N ALA A 379 -27.49 1.49 -60.17
CA ALA A 379 -27.66 0.52 -59.09
C ALA A 379 -26.39 -0.32 -58.87
N LYS A 380 -25.76 -0.83 -59.95
CA LYS A 380 -24.50 -1.60 -59.86
C LYS A 380 -23.32 -0.74 -59.42
N GLU A 381 -23.22 0.49 -59.92
CA GLU A 381 -22.19 1.44 -59.50
C GLU A 381 -22.33 1.77 -58.00
N LYS A 382 -23.57 1.94 -57.52
CA LYS A 382 -23.85 2.11 -56.09
C LYS A 382 -23.47 0.86 -55.29
N SER A 383 -23.79 -0.34 -55.79
CA SER A 383 -23.38 -1.59 -55.14
C SER A 383 -21.86 -1.72 -55.06
N ALA A 384 -21.13 -1.37 -56.12
CA ALA A 384 -19.66 -1.38 -56.14
C ALA A 384 -19.08 -0.38 -55.14
N LYS A 385 -19.60 0.86 -55.11
CA LYS A 385 -19.19 1.88 -54.13
C LYS A 385 -19.52 1.51 -52.68
N ASN A 386 -20.51 0.64 -52.47
CA ASN A 386 -20.89 0.16 -51.15
C ASN A 386 -20.07 -1.07 -50.70
N ILE A 387 -19.15 -1.59 -51.52
CA ILE A 387 -18.21 -2.62 -51.08
C ILE A 387 -17.23 -1.98 -50.09
N ASP A 388 -17.48 -2.19 -48.81
CA ASP A 388 -16.64 -1.70 -47.73
C ASP A 388 -15.81 -2.84 -47.13
N ILE A 389 -14.61 -2.55 -46.65
CA ILE A 389 -13.77 -3.48 -45.89
C ILE A 389 -13.20 -2.77 -44.67
N SER A 390 -13.44 -3.33 -43.48
CA SER A 390 -12.88 -2.74 -42.26
C SER A 390 -11.36 -2.75 -42.30
N LYS A 391 -10.74 -1.74 -41.67
CA LYS A 391 -9.28 -1.62 -41.57
C LYS A 391 -8.72 -2.79 -40.76
N HIS A 392 -7.48 -3.17 -41.07
CA HIS A 392 -6.72 -4.15 -40.30
C HIS A 392 -5.40 -3.52 -39.89
N GLU A 393 -5.02 -3.76 -38.65
CA GLU A 393 -3.81 -3.23 -38.01
C GLU A 393 -3.05 -4.39 -37.40
N TRP A 394 -1.73 -4.39 -37.57
CA TRP A 394 -0.88 -5.35 -36.89
C TRP A 394 -0.89 -5.04 -35.38
N PRO A 395 -1.13 -6.04 -34.51
CA PRO A 395 -1.49 -5.76 -33.12
C PRO A 395 -0.30 -5.35 -32.23
N LEU A 396 0.94 -5.61 -32.66
CA LEU A 396 2.14 -5.32 -31.87
C LEU A 396 2.90 -4.11 -32.45
N PRO A 397 3.62 -3.33 -31.61
CA PRO A 397 4.53 -2.29 -32.09
C PRO A 397 5.66 -2.86 -32.96
N GLU A 398 6.13 -2.08 -33.94
CA GLU A 398 7.33 -2.41 -34.72
C GLU A 398 8.62 -2.24 -33.91
N ASP A 399 8.63 -1.27 -32.98
CA ASP A 399 9.75 -1.08 -32.07
C ASP A 399 9.87 -2.26 -31.09
N GLU A 400 11.05 -2.87 -31.05
CA GLU A 400 11.32 -4.08 -30.28
C GLU A 400 11.19 -3.83 -28.77
N THR A 401 11.61 -2.66 -28.28
CA THR A 401 11.51 -2.29 -26.86
C THR A 401 10.05 -2.20 -26.43
N MET A 402 9.24 -1.50 -27.22
CA MET A 402 7.80 -1.36 -27.00
C MET A 402 7.09 -2.71 -27.12
N CYS A 403 7.47 -3.54 -28.10
CA CYS A 403 6.91 -4.87 -28.28
C CYS A 403 7.13 -5.75 -27.04
N LYS A 404 8.38 -5.84 -26.54
CA LYS A 404 8.71 -6.59 -25.32
C LYS A 404 7.93 -6.09 -24.11
N ALA A 405 7.84 -4.77 -23.94
CA ALA A 405 7.06 -4.17 -22.86
C ALA A 405 5.56 -4.49 -22.96
N VAL A 406 4.98 -4.41 -24.17
CA VAL A 406 3.58 -4.79 -24.43
C VAL A 406 3.35 -6.25 -24.08
N ILE A 407 4.20 -7.18 -24.51
CA ILE A 407 4.04 -8.61 -24.22
C ILE A 407 4.10 -8.89 -22.72
N PHE A 408 5.05 -8.29 -21.99
CA PHE A 408 5.09 -8.37 -20.54
C PHE A 408 3.79 -7.86 -19.90
N GLU A 409 3.26 -6.73 -20.38
CA GLU A 409 2.00 -6.20 -19.88
C GLU A 409 0.79 -7.02 -20.32
N LEU A 410 0.82 -7.82 -21.38
CA LEU A 410 -0.29 -8.73 -21.66
C LEU A 410 -0.36 -9.86 -20.64
N VAL A 411 0.79 -10.34 -20.17
CA VAL A 411 0.91 -11.56 -19.36
C VAL A 411 1.86 -11.36 -18.16
N PRO A 412 1.67 -10.36 -17.29
CA PRO A 412 2.63 -10.11 -16.22
C PRO A 412 2.50 -11.16 -15.11
N PRO A 413 3.61 -11.47 -14.41
CA PRO A 413 3.57 -12.29 -13.19
C PRO A 413 2.67 -11.67 -12.12
N GLU A 414 1.91 -12.51 -11.40
CA GLU A 414 0.92 -12.06 -10.40
C GLU A 414 1.55 -11.27 -9.24
N SER A 415 2.70 -11.73 -8.76
CA SER A 415 3.44 -11.12 -7.67
C SER A 415 3.92 -9.71 -8.04
N ILE A 416 4.40 -9.51 -9.28
CA ILE A 416 4.78 -8.19 -9.79
C ILE A 416 3.58 -7.26 -9.91
N VAL A 417 2.44 -7.76 -10.41
CA VAL A 417 1.19 -6.95 -10.46
C VAL A 417 0.77 -6.53 -9.04
N SER A 418 0.77 -7.47 -8.10
CA SER A 418 0.39 -7.21 -6.71
C SER A 418 1.32 -6.18 -6.06
N TRP A 419 2.63 -6.30 -6.29
CA TRP A 419 3.62 -5.34 -5.83
C TRP A 419 3.42 -3.96 -6.44
N ARG A 420 3.23 -3.88 -7.77
CA ARG A 420 3.08 -2.61 -8.48
C ARG A 420 1.80 -1.88 -8.09
N ASP A 421 0.69 -2.60 -8.00
CA ASP A 421 -0.60 -2.03 -7.60
C ASP A 421 -0.59 -1.58 -6.14
N ALA A 422 0.08 -2.31 -5.23
CA ALA A 422 0.26 -1.91 -3.84
C ALA A 422 1.17 -0.68 -3.72
N THR A 423 2.30 -0.66 -4.42
CA THR A 423 3.24 0.47 -4.45
C THR A 423 2.57 1.73 -5.00
N PHE A 424 1.86 1.59 -6.13
CA PHE A 424 1.08 2.67 -6.72
C PHE A 424 -0.02 3.16 -5.77
N PHE A 425 -0.72 2.25 -5.10
CA PHE A 425 -1.71 2.58 -4.09
C PHE A 425 -1.13 3.43 -2.95
N LEU A 426 0.03 3.06 -2.40
CA LEU A 426 0.67 3.83 -1.33
C LEU A 426 1.11 5.23 -1.82
N LEU A 427 1.73 5.31 -3.00
CA LEU A 427 2.25 6.57 -3.55
C LEU A 427 1.14 7.54 -3.98
N HIS A 428 0.13 7.03 -4.69
CA HIS A 428 -0.86 7.88 -5.35
C HIS A 428 -2.12 8.09 -4.51
N ASP A 429 -2.62 7.07 -3.82
CA ASP A 429 -3.89 7.19 -3.08
C ASP A 429 -3.69 7.73 -1.65
N MET A 430 -2.46 7.67 -1.15
CA MET A 430 -2.11 8.19 0.18
C MET A 430 -1.13 9.36 0.14
N GLY A 431 -0.14 9.33 -0.76
CA GLY A 431 0.92 10.33 -0.82
C GLY A 431 0.57 11.62 -1.57
N ARG A 432 -0.57 11.69 -2.27
CA ARG A 432 -0.95 12.87 -3.08
C ARG A 432 -2.16 13.60 -2.54
N ASP A 433 -2.04 14.91 -2.40
CA ASP A 433 -3.13 15.84 -2.07
C ASP A 433 -4.02 16.15 -3.29
N ARG A 434 -3.49 15.99 -4.51
CA ARG A 434 -4.19 16.33 -5.76
C ARG A 434 -4.02 15.26 -6.82
N ASN A 435 -5.11 15.01 -7.55
CA ASN A 435 -5.09 14.21 -8.75
C ASN A 435 -4.41 15.01 -9.87
N ILE A 436 -3.29 14.49 -10.37
CA ILE A 436 -2.63 15.04 -11.56
C ILE A 436 -3.25 14.34 -12.76
N THR A 437 -3.93 15.09 -13.61
CA THR A 437 -4.42 14.57 -14.89
C THR A 437 -3.26 14.53 -15.87
N GLY A 438 -2.87 13.33 -16.28
CA GLY A 438 -1.90 13.14 -17.36
C GLY A 438 -2.46 13.55 -18.72
N LEU A 439 -1.62 13.45 -19.76
CA LEU A 439 -2.07 13.61 -21.14
C LEU A 439 -3.20 12.61 -21.46
N PRO A 440 -4.20 13.00 -22.26
CA PRO A 440 -5.30 12.12 -22.60
C PRO A 440 -4.78 10.93 -23.40
N SER A 441 -4.85 9.73 -22.81
CA SER A 441 -4.61 8.48 -23.50
C SER A 441 -5.59 8.31 -24.66
N LYS A 442 -5.08 7.87 -25.81
CA LYS A 442 -5.91 7.54 -26.99
C LYS A 442 -6.31 6.07 -27.01
N GLN A 443 -5.48 5.19 -26.45
CA GLN A 443 -5.75 3.76 -26.41
C GLN A 443 -5.13 3.13 -25.16
N VAL A 444 -5.94 2.42 -24.39
CA VAL A 444 -5.48 1.62 -23.25
C VAL A 444 -5.19 0.20 -23.73
N LEU A 445 -4.04 -0.37 -23.33
CA LEU A 445 -3.63 -1.70 -23.79
C LEU A 445 -4.66 -2.79 -23.43
N LEU A 446 -5.20 -2.74 -22.21
CA LEU A 446 -6.16 -3.72 -21.70
C LEU A 446 -7.49 -3.77 -22.47
N SER A 447 -7.85 -2.67 -23.15
CA SER A 447 -9.06 -2.57 -23.97
C SER A 447 -8.76 -2.55 -25.47
N TYR A 448 -7.52 -2.82 -25.88
CA TYR A 448 -7.15 -2.89 -27.28
C TYR A 448 -7.62 -4.21 -27.89
N VAL A 449 -8.72 -4.14 -28.66
CA VAL A 449 -9.45 -5.30 -29.21
C VAL A 449 -8.55 -6.36 -29.84
N PRO A 450 -7.52 -6.03 -30.66
CA PRO A 450 -6.67 -7.04 -31.27
C PRO A 450 -5.86 -7.89 -30.28
N LEU A 451 -5.53 -7.35 -29.10
CA LEU A 451 -4.76 -8.05 -28.06
C LEU A 451 -5.60 -8.48 -26.85
N GLU A 452 -6.86 -8.06 -26.77
CA GLU A 452 -7.70 -8.25 -25.58
C GLU A 452 -7.81 -9.73 -25.14
N LYS A 453 -7.81 -10.66 -26.09
CA LYS A 453 -7.90 -12.11 -25.84
C LYS A 453 -6.66 -12.67 -25.13
N CYS A 454 -5.52 -12.00 -25.27
CA CYS A 454 -4.24 -12.42 -24.69
C CYS A 454 -4.01 -11.81 -23.31
N VAL A 455 -4.82 -10.82 -22.91
CA VAL A 455 -4.67 -10.10 -21.66
C VAL A 455 -5.02 -11.00 -20.47
N GLN A 456 -4.04 -11.21 -19.59
CA GLN A 456 -4.24 -11.75 -18.25
C GLN A 456 -4.37 -10.62 -17.22
N ARG A 457 -5.05 -10.91 -16.10
CA ARG A 457 -5.16 -9.99 -14.95
C ARG A 457 -5.68 -8.59 -15.34
N LYS A 458 -6.85 -8.56 -16.00
CA LYS A 458 -7.52 -7.32 -16.46
C LYS A 458 -7.82 -6.32 -15.32
N ASN A 459 -7.97 -6.78 -14.08
CA ASN A 459 -8.34 -5.96 -12.92
C ASN A 459 -7.13 -5.32 -12.21
N ARG A 460 -6.09 -4.93 -12.95
CA ARG A 460 -4.91 -4.25 -12.40
C ARG A 460 -5.04 -2.73 -12.50
N ARG A 461 -4.35 -2.00 -11.62
CA ARG A 461 -4.43 -0.54 -11.56
C ARG A 461 -3.49 0.16 -12.53
N VAL A 462 -2.32 -0.42 -12.75
CA VAL A 462 -1.28 0.16 -13.61
C VAL A 462 -1.20 -0.63 -14.93
N THR A 463 -1.20 0.08 -16.06
CA THR A 463 -1.07 -0.51 -17.40
C THR A 463 -0.51 0.51 -18.39
N LEU A 464 -0.01 0.02 -19.53
CA LEU A 464 0.40 0.87 -20.65
C LEU A 464 -0.80 1.49 -21.40
N THR A 465 -0.54 2.69 -21.90
CA THR A 465 -1.44 3.43 -22.79
C THR A 465 -0.67 4.07 -23.93
N SER A 466 -1.30 4.20 -25.09
CA SER A 466 -0.76 4.90 -26.26
C SER A 466 -1.31 6.31 -26.37
N SER A 467 -0.45 7.25 -26.74
CA SER A 467 -0.80 8.61 -27.14
C SER A 467 -1.32 8.69 -28.58
N VAL A 468 -1.20 7.60 -29.35
CA VAL A 468 -1.61 7.50 -30.75
C VAL A 468 -2.87 6.64 -30.86
N LYS A 469 -3.81 7.05 -31.72
CA LYS A 469 -5.02 6.26 -31.99
C LYS A 469 -4.68 5.06 -32.87
N PRO A 470 -5.26 3.88 -32.62
CA PRO A 470 -5.10 2.73 -33.49
C PRO A 470 -5.71 3.03 -34.87
N VAL A 471 -5.12 2.47 -35.92
CA VAL A 471 -5.56 2.67 -37.32
C VAL A 471 -7.02 2.29 -37.50
N ILE A 472 -7.49 1.30 -36.75
CA ILE A 472 -8.87 0.81 -36.75
C ILE A 472 -9.87 1.91 -36.34
N GLN A 473 -9.45 2.91 -35.55
CA GLN A 473 -10.29 4.02 -35.08
C GLN A 473 -10.13 5.31 -35.90
N LEU A 474 -9.24 5.33 -36.90
CA LEU A 474 -9.06 6.52 -37.75
C LEU A 474 -10.19 6.63 -38.77
N HIS A 475 -10.70 7.85 -38.99
CA HIS A 475 -11.73 8.12 -40.02
C HIS A 475 -11.17 8.17 -41.44
N TYR A 476 -9.88 8.50 -41.59
CA TYR A 476 -9.17 8.56 -42.86
C TYR A 476 -7.98 7.57 -42.80
N LEU A 477 -7.60 7.01 -43.95
CA LEU A 477 -6.32 6.31 -44.13
C LEU A 477 -5.37 7.25 -44.88
#